data_AF-A0A6A2WGL2-F1
#
_entry.id   AF-A0A6A2WGL2-F1
#
_cell.length_a   1.000
_cell.length_b   1.000
_cell.length_c   1.000
_cell.angle_alpha   90.00
_cell.angle_beta   90.00
_cell.angle_gamma   90.00
#
_symmetry.space_group_name_H-M   'P 1'
#
loop_
_entity.id
_entity.type
_entity.pdbx_description
1 polymer ?
#
loop_
_entity_poly.entity_id
_entity_poly.type
_entity_poly.pdbx_seq_one_letter_code
_entity_poly.pdbx_strand_id
1 'polypeptide(L)'
;MKSYIENYDVSGRFTSRDLRGFGRRLLVGQTTATTRFPAIGGFHLARIELFVQLLIVKTEFFLRSIGLQINNISPGLVQGPDPIRATNATVDILTRRIIEQFALSNVRRIRAIVNRTLLNAPLQRPLITVTPVAFDMALNAYNLTPPLNIYCNRLAYFFSPFDLFCLLLLNTRLLDGIKRTNAAEYGAINALLFQSVNTTVPPTTLTVGNLTNITAEGVNVLGRCGAKNEGMIVPLQLGAEKKL
;
A
#
# COMPACT_ATOMS: atom_id res chain seq x y z
N MET A 1 38.47 -8.03 -26.39
CA MET A 1 37.20 -7.81 -25.68
C MET A 1 37.26 -6.41 -25.09
N LYS A 2 36.84 -5.40 -25.87
CA LYS A 2 37.03 -3.97 -25.60
C LYS A 2 35.71 -3.36 -25.10
N SER A 3 35.83 -2.59 -24.01
CA SER A 3 35.07 -1.38 -23.63
C SER A 3 33.55 -1.34 -23.80
N TYR A 4 32.82 -1.25 -22.69
CA TYR A 4 31.69 -0.31 -22.51
C TYR A 4 31.51 -0.06 -21.00
N ILE A 5 32.45 0.70 -20.43
CA ILE A 5 32.24 1.54 -19.26
C ILE A 5 32.34 2.94 -19.82
N GLU A 6 31.21 3.65 -19.94
CA GLU A 6 31.07 5.11 -19.88
C GLU A 6 29.65 5.53 -20.28
N ASN A 7 29.16 6.56 -19.60
CA ASN A 7 27.89 7.30 -19.77
C ASN A 7 26.72 6.90 -18.86
N TYR A 8 26.90 7.11 -17.56
CA TYR A 8 25.80 7.59 -16.72
C TYR A 8 25.93 9.11 -16.58
N ASP A 9 25.10 9.84 -17.32
CA ASP A 9 24.86 11.26 -17.12
C ASP A 9 24.11 11.43 -15.78
N VAL A 10 24.68 12.24 -14.88
CA VAL A 10 24.26 12.46 -13.48
C VAL A 10 23.06 13.42 -13.39
N SER A 11 22.26 13.53 -14.45
CA SER A 11 21.06 14.37 -14.48
C SER A 11 19.81 13.51 -14.65
N GLY A 12 19.28 13.00 -13.53
CA GLY A 12 18.07 12.17 -13.48
C GLY A 12 16.82 12.85 -14.05
N ARG A 13 16.65 12.82 -15.38
CA ARG A 13 15.44 13.24 -16.10
C ARG A 13 15.06 12.18 -17.14
N PHE A 14 14.06 11.35 -16.83
CA PHE A 14 13.34 10.59 -17.85
C PHE A 14 12.38 11.53 -18.60
N THR A 15 12.36 11.43 -19.94
CA THR A 15 11.56 12.29 -20.83
C THR A 15 10.25 11.61 -21.28
N SER A 16 9.27 12.41 -21.70
CA SER A 16 7.87 12.05 -22.02
C SER A 16 7.65 11.09 -23.20
N ARG A 17 8.71 10.48 -23.75
CA ARG A 17 8.63 9.64 -24.95
C ARG A 17 8.38 8.16 -24.61
N ASP A 18 8.71 7.69 -23.40
CA ASP A 18 8.51 6.29 -22.99
C ASP A 18 7.07 5.94 -22.55
N LEU A 19 6.21 6.93 -22.32
CA LEU A 19 4.81 6.71 -21.92
C LEU A 19 3.83 6.62 -23.10
N ARG A 20 4.32 6.69 -24.35
CA ARG A 20 3.46 6.71 -25.55
C ARG A 20 3.00 5.33 -26.03
N GLY A 21 3.52 4.24 -25.47
CA GLY A 21 3.17 2.87 -25.89
C GLY A 21 1.83 2.34 -25.36
N PHE A 22 1.27 2.90 -24.28
CA PHE A 22 0.13 2.29 -23.59
C PHE A 22 -1.23 2.96 -23.85
N GLY A 23 -1.24 4.14 -24.48
CA GLY A 23 -2.39 5.06 -24.45
C GLY A 23 -3.13 5.30 -25.78
N ARG A 24 -2.98 4.46 -26.81
CA ARG A 24 -3.68 4.67 -28.09
C ARG A 24 -4.39 3.42 -28.59
N ARG A 25 -5.62 3.23 -28.13
CA ARG A 25 -6.79 2.81 -28.92
C ARG A 25 -7.97 2.65 -27.97
N LEU A 26 -8.89 3.62 -28.00
CA LEU A 26 -10.35 3.50 -27.78
C LEU A 26 -10.89 4.86 -27.33
N LEU A 27 -11.12 5.74 -28.31
CA LEU A 27 -12.04 6.87 -28.17
C LEU A 27 -12.83 6.95 -29.48
N VAL A 28 -14.07 6.49 -29.47
CA VAL A 28 -15.13 6.99 -30.36
C VAL A 28 -16.46 6.94 -29.59
N GLY A 29 -17.17 8.07 -29.53
CA GLY A 29 -18.60 8.12 -29.22
C GLY A 29 -19.02 9.09 -28.11
N GLN A 30 -19.12 10.39 -28.42
CA GLN A 30 -20.02 11.33 -27.71
C GLN A 30 -21.46 11.11 -28.25
N THR A 31 -22.60 11.30 -27.57
CA THR A 31 -23.26 12.46 -26.89
C THR A 31 -24.65 11.93 -26.42
N THR A 32 -25.39 12.38 -25.39
CA THR A 32 -25.99 13.71 -25.12
C THR A 32 -26.61 13.77 -23.69
N ALA A 33 -26.54 14.94 -23.03
CA ALA A 33 -27.51 15.57 -22.09
C ALA A 33 -27.98 14.83 -20.79
N THR A 34 -28.07 15.36 -19.56
CA THR A 34 -27.73 16.65 -18.90
C THR A 34 -27.76 16.44 -17.36
N THR A 35 -26.68 16.76 -16.65
CA THR A 35 -26.61 17.31 -15.27
C THR A 35 -25.12 17.42 -14.93
N ARG A 36 -24.55 18.62 -15.07
CA ARG A 36 -23.10 18.85 -14.94
C ARG A 36 -22.69 18.87 -13.48
N PHE A 37 -22.22 17.74 -12.97
CA PHE A 37 -21.05 17.75 -12.09
C PHE A 37 -19.80 17.89 -12.98
N PRO A 38 -18.76 18.65 -12.59
CA PRO A 38 -17.60 18.84 -13.43
C PRO A 38 -17.00 17.47 -13.74
N ALA A 39 -16.90 17.16 -15.05
CA ALA A 39 -16.29 15.95 -15.54
C ALA A 39 -14.92 15.82 -14.89
N ILE A 40 -14.77 14.78 -14.06
CA ILE A 40 -13.51 14.40 -13.43
C ILE A 40 -12.55 14.13 -14.60
N GLY A 41 -11.69 15.11 -14.94
CA GLY A 41 -10.78 15.00 -16.07
C GLY A 41 -9.94 13.72 -15.97
N GLY A 42 -9.51 13.15 -17.11
CA GLY A 42 -8.88 11.82 -17.17
C GLY A 42 -7.69 11.61 -16.22
N PHE A 43 -7.02 12.68 -15.81
CA PHE A 43 -5.96 12.65 -14.80
C PHE A 43 -6.43 12.31 -13.38
N HIS A 44 -7.64 12.72 -13.00
CA HIS A 44 -8.23 12.40 -11.70
C HIS A 44 -8.78 10.97 -11.67
N LEU A 45 -9.33 10.47 -12.79
CA LEU A 45 -9.80 9.09 -12.89
C LEU A 45 -8.64 8.10 -12.70
N ALA A 46 -7.51 8.31 -13.38
CA ALA A 46 -6.32 7.47 -13.22
C ALA A 46 -5.79 7.44 -11.76
N ARG A 47 -5.92 8.54 -11.03
CA ARG A 47 -5.54 8.59 -9.59
C ARG A 47 -6.51 7.77 -8.73
N ILE A 48 -7.80 7.80 -9.06
CA ILE A 48 -8.82 7.00 -8.38
C ILE A 48 -8.59 5.51 -8.70
N GLU A 49 -8.28 5.16 -9.94
CA GLU A 49 -7.95 3.78 -10.36
C GLU A 49 -6.76 3.23 -9.59
N LEU A 50 -5.65 3.98 -9.56
CA LEU A 50 -4.46 3.59 -8.79
C LEU A 50 -4.81 3.38 -7.31
N PHE A 51 -5.61 4.26 -6.73
CA PHE A 51 -6.03 4.12 -5.34
C PHE A 51 -6.88 2.87 -5.11
N VAL A 52 -7.86 2.62 -5.98
CA VAL A 52 -8.73 1.45 -5.89
C VAL A 52 -7.92 0.17 -6.04
N GLN A 53 -6.92 0.13 -6.93
CA GLN A 53 -6.00 -1.01 -7.04
C GLN A 53 -5.23 -1.25 -5.75
N LEU A 54 -4.68 -0.21 -5.13
CA LEU A 54 -3.99 -0.32 -3.84
C LEU A 54 -4.93 -0.78 -2.71
N LEU A 55 -6.18 -0.29 -2.70
CA LEU A 55 -7.21 -0.78 -1.77
C LEU A 55 -7.52 -2.26 -2.01
N ILE A 56 -7.62 -2.71 -3.26
CA ILE A 56 -7.86 -4.12 -3.60
C ILE A 56 -6.71 -4.97 -3.06
N VAL A 57 -5.45 -4.58 -3.28
CA VAL A 57 -4.26 -5.28 -2.75
C VAL A 57 -4.35 -5.40 -1.23
N LYS A 58 -4.61 -4.29 -0.53
CA LYS A 58 -4.71 -4.28 0.94
C LYS A 58 -5.89 -5.12 1.45
N THR A 59 -7.03 -5.05 0.77
CA THR A 59 -8.24 -5.78 1.16
C THR A 59 -8.08 -7.27 0.95
N GLU A 60 -7.54 -7.69 -0.20
CA GLU A 60 -7.19 -9.09 -0.45
C GLU A 60 -6.17 -9.57 0.59
N PHE A 61 -5.13 -8.78 0.91
CA PHE A 61 -4.18 -9.14 1.95
C PHE A 61 -4.87 -9.42 3.30
N PHE A 62 -5.71 -8.51 3.79
CA PHE A 62 -6.43 -8.71 5.06
C PHE A 62 -7.40 -9.90 5.01
N LEU A 63 -8.18 -10.05 3.94
CA LEU A 63 -9.14 -11.14 3.83
C LEU A 63 -8.46 -12.50 3.72
N ARG A 64 -7.40 -12.63 2.93
CA ARG A 64 -6.66 -13.88 2.76
C ARG A 64 -6.02 -14.33 4.08
N SER A 65 -5.62 -13.37 4.91
CA SER A 65 -5.09 -13.61 6.26
C SER A 65 -6.09 -14.31 7.19
N ILE A 66 -7.39 -14.22 6.91
CA ILE A 66 -8.46 -14.84 7.70
C ILE A 66 -9.22 -15.93 6.94
N GLY A 67 -8.76 -16.30 5.74
CA GLY A 67 -9.35 -17.36 4.90
C GLY A 67 -10.47 -16.91 3.98
N LEU A 68 -10.58 -15.61 3.72
CA LEU A 68 -11.62 -15.00 2.87
C LEU A 68 -11.01 -14.32 1.65
N GLN A 69 -11.87 -13.91 0.71
CA GLN A 69 -11.55 -13.08 -0.46
C GLN A 69 -12.64 -12.02 -0.67
N ILE A 70 -12.34 -10.97 -1.44
CA ILE A 70 -13.29 -9.87 -1.69
C ILE A 70 -14.63 -10.41 -2.22
N ASN A 71 -14.56 -11.36 -3.16
CA ASN A 71 -15.75 -11.94 -3.78
C ASN A 71 -16.58 -12.85 -2.85
N ASN A 72 -16.08 -13.25 -1.68
CA ASN A 72 -16.94 -13.87 -0.67
C ASN A 72 -17.90 -12.86 -0.02
N ILE A 73 -17.49 -11.59 0.07
CA ILE A 73 -18.25 -10.53 0.75
C ILE A 73 -19.05 -9.71 -0.26
N SER A 74 -18.47 -9.44 -1.43
CA SER A 74 -19.11 -8.67 -2.50
C SER A 74 -18.85 -9.36 -3.84
N PRO A 75 -19.65 -10.38 -4.20
CA PRO A 75 -19.51 -11.10 -5.46
C PRO A 75 -19.52 -10.15 -6.67
N GLY A 76 -18.62 -10.40 -7.63
CA GLY A 76 -18.52 -9.60 -8.86
C GLY A 76 -17.93 -8.20 -8.67
N LEU A 77 -17.44 -7.84 -7.48
CA LEU A 77 -16.80 -6.54 -7.27
C LEU A 77 -15.43 -6.46 -7.93
N VAL A 78 -14.68 -7.56 -7.92
CA VAL A 78 -13.34 -7.67 -8.52
C VAL A 78 -13.22 -8.92 -9.39
N GLN A 79 -12.44 -8.82 -10.47
CA GLN A 79 -12.09 -9.93 -11.35
C GLN A 79 -10.59 -9.94 -11.65
N GLY A 80 -10.00 -11.12 -11.87
CA GLY A 80 -8.57 -11.25 -12.16
C GLY A 80 -7.94 -12.44 -11.44
N PRO A 81 -6.60 -12.62 -11.53
CA PRO A 81 -5.92 -13.76 -10.95
C PRO A 81 -6.03 -13.76 -9.42
N ASP A 82 -6.07 -14.95 -8.82
CA ASP A 82 -5.99 -15.06 -7.36
C ASP A 82 -4.58 -14.68 -6.85
N PRO A 83 -4.48 -14.08 -5.65
CA PRO A 83 -3.20 -13.78 -5.03
C PRO A 83 -2.32 -15.03 -4.88
N ILE A 84 -1.06 -14.92 -5.27
CA ILE A 84 -0.08 -15.99 -5.16
C ILE A 84 0.49 -15.99 -3.74
N ARG A 85 0.48 -17.16 -3.08
CA ARG A 85 1.06 -17.41 -1.74
C ARG A 85 0.46 -16.58 -0.60
N ALA A 86 -0.71 -15.95 -0.83
CA ALA A 86 -1.51 -15.42 0.26
C ALA A 86 -2.12 -16.59 1.06
N THR A 87 -2.03 -16.54 2.38
CA THR A 87 -2.46 -17.63 3.27
C THR A 87 -2.97 -17.07 4.60
N ASN A 88 -3.52 -17.93 5.45
CA ASN A 88 -3.98 -17.55 6.78
C ASN A 88 -2.83 -17.11 7.66
N ALA A 89 -3.03 -16.01 8.38
CA ALA A 89 -2.08 -15.50 9.35
C ALA A 89 -2.21 -16.23 10.69
N THR A 90 -1.08 -16.52 11.33
CA THR A 90 -1.04 -17.04 12.70
C THR A 90 -1.14 -15.88 13.69
N VAL A 91 -2.37 -15.50 14.04
CA VAL A 91 -2.66 -14.35 14.91
C VAL A 91 -3.71 -14.69 15.96
N ASP A 92 -3.71 -13.95 17.07
CA ASP A 92 -4.71 -14.10 18.13
C ASP A 92 -6.11 -13.62 17.70
N ILE A 93 -7.12 -13.99 18.48
CA ILE A 93 -8.54 -13.72 18.17
C ILE A 93 -8.82 -12.20 18.05
N LEU A 94 -8.22 -11.38 18.92
CA LEU A 94 -8.43 -9.94 18.89
C LEU A 94 -7.83 -9.35 17.61
N THR A 95 -6.60 -9.72 17.28
CA THR A 95 -5.95 -9.31 16.03
C THR A 95 -6.76 -9.75 14.82
N ARG A 96 -7.25 -11.00 14.79
CA ARG A 96 -8.10 -11.51 13.71
C ARG A 96 -9.34 -10.64 13.50
N ARG A 97 -10.04 -10.28 14.59
CA ARG A 97 -11.23 -9.42 14.53
C ARG A 97 -10.92 -8.02 14.03
N ILE A 98 -9.80 -7.43 14.44
CA ILE A 98 -9.35 -6.11 13.98
C ILE A 98 -9.11 -6.13 12.46
N ILE A 99 -8.39 -7.15 11.97
CA ILE A 99 -8.12 -7.36 10.54
C ILE A 99 -9.41 -7.49 9.75
N GLU A 100 -10.35 -8.29 10.25
CA GLU A 100 -11.67 -8.46 9.63
C GLU A 100 -12.42 -7.13 9.51
N GLN A 101 -12.43 -6.29 10.56
CA GLN A 101 -13.07 -4.98 10.50
C GLN A 101 -12.40 -4.06 9.47
N PHE A 102 -11.07 -4.05 9.38
CA PHE A 102 -10.36 -3.30 8.34
C PHE A 102 -10.72 -3.80 6.94
N ALA A 103 -10.74 -5.11 6.74
CA ALA A 103 -11.10 -5.72 5.48
C ALA A 103 -12.53 -5.35 5.03
N LEU A 104 -13.52 -5.51 5.92
CA LEU A 104 -14.92 -5.20 5.65
C LEU A 104 -15.12 -3.71 5.33
N SER A 105 -14.45 -2.83 6.09
CA SER A 105 -14.46 -1.39 5.82
C SER A 105 -13.90 -1.07 4.44
N ASN A 106 -12.82 -1.74 4.02
CA ASN A 106 -12.22 -1.54 2.71
C ASN A 106 -13.10 -2.07 1.57
N VAL A 107 -13.76 -3.22 1.70
CA VAL A 107 -14.76 -3.70 0.72
C VAL A 107 -15.87 -2.67 0.55
N ARG A 108 -16.42 -2.12 1.66
CA ARG A 108 -17.44 -1.07 1.61
C ARG A 108 -16.93 0.17 0.88
N ARG A 109 -15.67 0.57 1.10
CA ARG A 109 -15.06 1.72 0.41
C ARG A 109 -14.89 1.47 -1.08
N ILE A 110 -14.44 0.29 -1.50
CA ILE A 110 -14.32 -0.08 -2.92
C ILE A 110 -15.69 0.02 -3.60
N ARG A 111 -16.74 -0.55 -2.98
CA ARG A 111 -18.13 -0.42 -3.47
C ARG A 111 -18.59 1.03 -3.58
N ALA A 112 -18.30 1.85 -2.56
CA ALA A 112 -18.67 3.25 -2.56
C ALA A 112 -17.97 4.03 -3.68
N ILE A 113 -16.70 3.72 -3.98
CA ILE A 113 -15.98 4.37 -5.08
C ILE A 113 -16.59 3.98 -6.43
N VAL A 114 -16.83 2.69 -6.67
CA VAL A 114 -17.53 2.23 -7.89
C VAL A 114 -18.86 2.97 -8.05
N ASN A 115 -19.67 3.05 -6.99
CA ASN A 115 -20.99 3.69 -7.06
C ASN A 115 -20.96 5.22 -7.21
N ARG A 116 -19.83 5.88 -6.92
CA ARG A 116 -19.71 7.35 -6.88
C ARG A 116 -18.80 7.91 -7.97
N THR A 117 -18.16 7.05 -8.76
CA THR A 117 -17.20 7.42 -9.80
C THR A 117 -17.57 6.78 -11.13
N LEU A 118 -16.77 7.01 -12.17
CA LEU A 118 -16.97 6.41 -13.49
C LEU A 118 -16.39 4.99 -13.59
N LEU A 119 -15.88 4.44 -12.49
CA LEU A 119 -15.35 3.08 -12.45
C LEU A 119 -16.49 2.07 -12.38
N ASN A 120 -16.47 1.11 -13.30
CA ASN A 120 -17.47 0.05 -13.35
C ASN A 120 -16.91 -1.25 -12.77
N ALA A 121 -17.72 -1.94 -11.98
CA ALA A 121 -17.43 -3.31 -11.57
C ALA A 121 -17.73 -4.29 -12.73
N PRO A 122 -17.04 -5.44 -12.81
CA PRO A 122 -15.94 -5.87 -11.93
C PRO A 122 -14.64 -5.09 -12.16
N LEU A 123 -14.03 -4.66 -11.06
CA LEU A 123 -12.73 -3.99 -11.09
C LEU A 123 -11.62 -5.01 -11.35
N GLN A 124 -10.60 -4.61 -12.12
CA GLN A 124 -9.44 -5.46 -12.36
C GLN A 124 -8.61 -5.62 -11.08
N ARG A 125 -8.46 -6.86 -10.63
CA ARG A 125 -7.60 -7.25 -9.52
C ARG A 125 -6.15 -7.29 -10.02
N PRO A 126 -5.24 -6.52 -9.41
CA PRO A 126 -3.82 -6.60 -9.72
C PRO A 126 -3.26 -8.00 -9.41
N LEU A 127 -2.19 -8.38 -10.10
CA LEU A 127 -1.43 -9.56 -9.69
C LEU A 127 -0.80 -9.30 -8.32
N ILE A 128 -1.23 -10.04 -7.31
CA ILE A 128 -0.75 -9.91 -5.93
C ILE A 128 0.13 -11.12 -5.63
N THR A 129 1.40 -10.87 -5.35
CA THR A 129 2.34 -11.91 -4.91
C THR A 129 2.79 -11.62 -3.49
N VAL A 130 2.38 -12.45 -2.55
CA VAL A 130 2.75 -12.32 -1.15
C VAL A 130 3.86 -13.32 -0.84
N THR A 131 5.11 -12.87 -0.88
CA THR A 131 6.26 -13.66 -0.43
C THR A 131 7.11 -12.86 0.54
N PRO A 132 7.83 -13.51 1.47
CA PRO A 132 8.78 -12.83 2.35
C PRO A 132 9.75 -11.95 1.56
N VAL A 133 10.21 -12.42 0.40
CA VAL A 133 11.12 -11.69 -0.49
C VAL A 133 10.42 -10.50 -1.17
N ALA A 134 9.16 -10.64 -1.61
CA ALA A 134 8.41 -9.54 -2.20
C ALA A 134 8.19 -8.40 -1.19
N PHE A 135 8.02 -8.73 0.09
CA PHE A 135 7.91 -7.73 1.16
C PHE A 135 9.24 -7.04 1.45
N ASP A 136 10.33 -7.81 1.55
CA ASP A 136 11.68 -7.26 1.71
C ASP A 136 12.04 -6.31 0.55
N MET A 137 11.69 -6.70 -0.69
CA MET A 137 11.88 -5.88 -1.90
C MET A 137 10.99 -4.64 -1.95
N ALA A 138 9.78 -4.68 -1.40
CA ALA A 138 8.80 -3.61 -1.58
C ALA A 138 9.28 -2.25 -1.05
N LEU A 139 10.06 -2.27 0.04
CA LEU A 139 10.68 -1.07 0.60
C LEU A 139 12.20 -1.06 0.42
N ASN A 140 12.80 -2.19 0.03
CA ASN A 140 14.26 -2.38 -0.03
C ASN A 140 14.96 -1.92 1.26
N ALA A 141 14.22 -1.96 2.38
CA ALA A 141 14.62 -1.30 3.61
C ALA A 141 15.37 -2.28 4.52
N TYR A 142 15.02 -3.56 4.48
CA TYR A 142 15.34 -4.45 5.57
C TYR A 142 16.46 -5.45 5.27
N ASN A 143 16.67 -5.86 4.00
CA ASN A 143 17.66 -6.87 3.58
C ASN A 143 17.72 -8.06 4.57
N LEU A 144 16.55 -8.52 5.05
CA LEU A 144 16.49 -9.42 6.21
C LEU A 144 16.99 -10.80 5.84
N THR A 145 17.92 -11.33 6.64
CA THR A 145 18.40 -12.70 6.55
C THR A 145 18.10 -13.44 7.86
N PRO A 146 17.12 -14.38 7.89
CA PRO A 146 16.23 -14.79 6.80
C PRO A 146 15.09 -13.77 6.52
N PRO A 147 14.47 -13.81 5.31
CA PRO A 147 13.32 -12.96 4.99
C PRO A 147 12.17 -13.10 5.99
N LEU A 148 11.54 -11.98 6.35
CA LEU A 148 10.46 -11.97 7.33
C LEU A 148 9.17 -12.60 6.76
N ASN A 149 8.75 -13.73 7.32
CA ASN A 149 7.43 -14.30 7.02
C ASN A 149 6.33 -13.52 7.76
N ILE A 150 5.60 -12.67 7.05
CA ILE A 150 4.54 -11.83 7.61
C ILE A 150 3.34 -12.61 8.18
N TYR A 151 3.17 -13.89 7.85
CA TYR A 151 2.05 -14.69 8.37
C TYR A 151 2.40 -15.50 9.63
N CYS A 152 3.66 -15.45 10.11
CA CYS A 152 4.14 -16.36 11.14
C CYS A 152 3.72 -16.01 12.57
N ASN A 153 3.51 -14.73 12.87
CA ASN A 153 3.06 -14.28 14.19
C ASN A 153 2.38 -12.90 14.10
N ARG A 154 1.72 -12.51 15.20
CA ARG A 154 1.02 -11.23 15.34
C ARG A 154 1.86 -10.00 15.00
N LEU A 155 3.10 -9.93 15.49
CA LEU A 155 3.95 -8.75 15.27
C LEU A 155 4.39 -8.67 13.81
N ALA A 156 4.94 -9.75 13.26
CA ALA A 156 5.32 -9.87 11.85
C ALA A 156 4.14 -9.55 10.92
N TYR A 157 2.93 -9.93 11.33
CA TYR A 157 1.72 -9.61 10.60
C TYR A 157 1.42 -8.12 10.55
N PHE A 158 1.42 -7.43 11.70
CA PHE A 158 1.10 -6.00 11.76
C PHE A 158 2.14 -5.10 11.07
N PHE A 159 3.36 -5.60 10.85
CA PHE A 159 4.37 -4.93 10.01
C PHE A 159 3.97 -4.83 8.53
N SER A 160 3.32 -5.87 7.99
CA SER A 160 2.93 -5.88 6.57
C SER A 160 1.96 -4.75 6.16
N PRO A 161 0.84 -4.48 6.85
CA PRO A 161 -0.04 -3.37 6.51
C PRO A 161 0.57 -2.01 6.86
N PHE A 162 1.52 -1.94 7.80
CA PHE A 162 2.33 -0.74 8.04
C PHE A 162 3.17 -0.41 6.80
N ASP A 163 3.88 -1.40 6.24
CA ASP A 163 4.68 -1.24 5.02
C ASP A 163 3.81 -0.90 3.80
N LEU A 164 2.65 -1.55 3.67
CA LEU A 164 1.72 -1.29 2.57
C LEU A 164 1.13 0.13 2.66
N PHE A 165 0.92 0.66 3.87
CA PHE A 165 0.53 2.05 4.06
C PHE A 165 1.66 3.01 3.69
N CYS A 166 2.89 2.69 4.07
CA CYS A 166 4.08 3.43 3.72
C CYS A 166 4.25 3.60 2.19
N LEU A 167 3.99 2.55 1.39
CA LEU A 167 3.95 2.65 -0.07
C LEU A 167 2.86 3.61 -0.58
N LEU A 168 1.74 3.69 0.14
CA LEU A 168 0.66 4.64 -0.16
C LEU A 168 1.12 6.09 0.08
N LEU A 169 1.98 6.34 1.08
CA LEU A 169 2.51 7.68 1.39
C LEU A 169 3.50 8.20 0.33
N LEU A 170 4.24 7.32 -0.34
CA LEU A 170 5.19 7.68 -1.41
C LEU A 170 4.50 8.30 -2.63
N ASN A 171 3.22 8.01 -2.81
CA ASN A 171 2.44 8.52 -3.94
C ASN A 171 1.88 9.92 -3.62
N THR A 172 2.72 10.94 -3.75
CA THR A 172 2.39 12.37 -3.53
C THR A 172 1.19 12.86 -4.34
N ARG A 173 0.86 12.16 -5.44
CA ARG A 173 -0.24 12.48 -6.37
C ARG A 173 -1.60 11.88 -5.96
N LEU A 174 -1.67 11.06 -4.91
CA LEU A 174 -2.92 10.60 -4.33
C LEU A 174 -3.64 11.76 -3.63
N LEU A 175 -4.98 11.80 -3.78
CA LEU A 175 -5.84 12.84 -3.19
C LEU A 175 -5.74 12.84 -1.65
N ASP A 176 -5.77 14.00 -1.00
CA ASP A 176 -5.59 14.06 0.46
C ASP A 176 -6.69 13.35 1.25
N GLY A 177 -7.93 13.32 0.75
CA GLY A 177 -9.02 12.54 1.35
C GLY A 177 -8.77 11.03 1.35
N ILE A 178 -8.03 10.54 0.35
CA ILE A 178 -7.63 9.14 0.22
C ILE A 178 -6.56 8.78 1.27
N LYS A 179 -5.63 9.69 1.54
CA LYS A 179 -4.59 9.51 2.57
C LYS A 179 -5.21 9.49 3.98
N ARG A 180 -6.13 10.42 4.28
CA ARG A 180 -6.80 10.54 5.59
C ARG A 180 -7.49 9.25 6.04
N THR A 181 -8.22 8.60 5.14
CA THR A 181 -8.98 7.39 5.49
C THR A 181 -8.08 6.19 5.76
N ASN A 182 -6.92 6.11 5.13
CA ASN A 182 -5.92 5.09 5.46
C ASN A 182 -5.12 5.45 6.72
N ALA A 183 -5.01 6.73 7.08
CA ALA A 183 -4.29 7.18 8.28
C ALA A 183 -4.94 6.67 9.58
N ALA A 184 -6.27 6.48 9.61
CA ALA A 184 -6.96 5.91 10.77
C ALA A 184 -6.58 4.44 11.01
N GLU A 185 -6.59 3.61 9.95
CA GLU A 185 -6.13 2.21 10.03
C GLU A 185 -4.64 2.15 10.42
N TYR A 186 -3.82 3.02 9.82
CA TYR A 186 -2.41 3.13 10.17
C TYR A 186 -2.20 3.50 11.64
N GLY A 187 -2.91 4.52 12.15
CA GLY A 187 -2.80 4.92 13.56
C GLY A 187 -3.18 3.80 14.52
N ALA A 188 -4.21 3.01 14.20
CA ALA A 188 -4.60 1.86 15.00
C ALA A 188 -3.52 0.76 14.99
N ILE A 189 -2.96 0.42 13.83
CA ILE A 189 -1.85 -0.54 13.72
C ILE A 189 -0.61 -0.02 14.45
N ASN A 190 -0.30 1.26 14.29
CA ASN A 190 0.84 1.92 14.93
C ASN A 190 0.73 1.86 16.45
N ALA A 191 -0.46 2.14 17.00
CA ALA A 191 -0.71 2.03 18.43
C ALA A 191 -0.55 0.60 18.98
N LEU A 192 -0.97 -0.41 18.21
CA LEU A 192 -0.83 -1.82 18.59
C LEU A 192 0.63 -2.27 18.57
N LEU A 193 1.40 -1.87 17.55
CA LEU A 193 2.82 -2.17 17.46
C LEU A 193 3.64 -1.43 18.53
N PHE A 194 3.27 -0.18 18.85
CA PHE A 194 3.94 0.63 19.87
C PHE A 194 3.92 -0.03 21.26
N GLN A 195 2.86 -0.77 21.60
CA GLN A 195 2.79 -1.57 22.83
C GLN A 195 3.90 -2.65 22.93
N SER A 196 4.50 -3.02 21.80
CA SER A 196 5.56 -4.02 21.70
C SER A 196 6.83 -3.43 21.11
N VAL A 197 7.05 -2.10 21.23
CA VAL A 197 8.18 -1.39 20.58
C VAL A 197 9.55 -2.02 20.89
N ASN A 198 9.75 -2.48 22.13
CA ASN A 198 11.00 -3.10 22.58
C ASN A 198 11.04 -4.63 22.40
N THR A 199 9.97 -5.23 21.86
CA THR A 199 9.88 -6.68 21.64
C THR A 199 10.56 -7.04 20.32
N THR A 200 11.34 -8.13 20.32
CA THR A 200 11.92 -8.67 19.09
C THR A 200 10.83 -9.28 18.20
N VAL A 201 11.04 -9.24 16.87
CA VAL A 201 10.11 -9.83 15.89
C VAL A 201 10.75 -11.07 15.29
N PRO A 202 10.44 -12.29 15.78
CA PRO A 202 10.99 -13.52 15.22
C PRO A 202 10.61 -13.66 13.74
N PRO A 203 11.52 -14.21 12.90
CA PRO A 203 12.83 -14.77 13.24
C PRO A 203 13.97 -13.74 13.30
N THR A 204 13.69 -12.45 13.16
CA THR A 204 14.71 -11.41 13.21
C THR A 204 15.17 -11.15 14.64
N THR A 205 16.40 -10.65 14.80
CA THR A 205 16.92 -10.13 16.07
C THR A 205 16.52 -8.67 16.32
N LEU A 206 15.80 -8.06 15.37
CA LEU A 206 15.38 -6.66 15.43
C LEU A 206 14.12 -6.50 16.28
N THR A 207 14.07 -5.40 17.03
CA THR A 207 12.85 -5.01 17.75
C THR A 207 11.82 -4.39 16.80
N VAL A 208 10.57 -4.29 17.26
CA VAL A 208 9.53 -3.53 16.56
C VAL A 208 9.99 -2.09 16.30
N GLY A 209 10.63 -1.43 17.27
CA GLY A 209 11.19 -0.10 17.10
C GLY A 209 12.27 -0.03 16.01
N ASN A 210 13.18 -1.01 15.97
CA ASN A 210 14.20 -1.07 14.92
C ASN A 210 13.58 -1.23 13.53
N LEU A 211 12.67 -2.19 13.37
CA LEU A 211 12.03 -2.44 12.08
C LEU A 211 11.24 -1.22 11.60
N THR A 212 10.45 -0.59 12.46
CA THR A 212 9.67 0.60 12.05
C THR A 212 10.53 1.81 11.69
N ASN A 213 11.66 2.01 12.35
CA ASN A 213 12.61 3.04 11.99
C ASN A 213 13.28 2.74 10.64
N ILE A 214 13.68 1.49 10.39
CA ILE A 214 14.26 1.07 9.10
C ILE A 214 13.27 1.28 7.96
N THR A 215 12.00 0.92 8.11
CA THR A 215 11.00 1.23 7.07
C THR A 215 10.77 2.73 6.93
N ALA A 216 10.72 3.49 8.02
CA ALA A 216 10.59 4.94 7.93
C ALA A 216 11.74 5.58 7.13
N GLU A 217 12.98 5.13 7.36
CA GLU A 217 14.15 5.52 6.57
C GLU A 217 13.99 5.14 5.09
N GLY A 218 13.61 3.90 4.79
CA GLY A 218 13.35 3.44 3.42
C GLY A 218 12.28 4.30 2.70
N VAL A 219 11.19 4.63 3.38
CA VAL A 219 10.13 5.50 2.86
C VAL A 219 10.64 6.92 2.64
N ASN A 220 11.48 7.45 3.53
CA ASN A 220 12.05 8.78 3.37
C ASN A 220 12.99 8.84 2.16
N VAL A 221 13.84 7.82 1.98
CA VAL A 221 14.73 7.67 0.82
C VAL A 221 13.93 7.60 -0.47
N LEU A 222 12.92 6.72 -0.54
CA LEU A 222 12.05 6.60 -1.72
C LEU A 222 11.21 7.85 -1.96
N GLY A 223 10.83 8.54 -0.89
CA GLY A 223 10.06 9.80 -0.89
C GLY A 223 10.87 11.04 -1.29
N ARG A 224 12.18 10.88 -1.48
CA ARG A 224 13.19 11.89 -1.89
C ARG A 224 13.38 13.05 -0.91
N CYS A 225 12.37 13.89 -0.72
CA CYS A 225 12.51 15.14 0.03
C CYS A 225 11.59 15.20 1.26
N GLY A 226 12.17 15.59 2.40
CA GLY A 226 11.47 15.75 3.68
C GLY A 226 11.14 14.43 4.37
N ALA A 227 10.75 14.52 5.65
CA ALA A 227 10.27 13.36 6.41
C ALA A 227 8.86 12.99 5.94
N LYS A 228 8.71 11.79 5.37
CA LYS A 228 7.43 11.17 4.98
C LYS A 228 6.90 10.26 6.08
N ASN A 229 7.80 9.63 6.82
CA ASN A 229 7.52 8.80 7.97
C ASN A 229 8.61 9.04 9.01
N GLU A 230 8.23 9.28 10.26
CA GLU A 230 9.16 9.59 11.36
C GLU A 230 9.58 8.31 12.12
N GLY A 231 8.92 7.17 11.87
CA GLY A 231 9.11 5.95 12.64
C GLY A 231 8.33 5.98 13.96
N MET A 232 8.53 4.96 14.81
CA MET A 232 7.90 4.91 16.14
C MET A 232 8.73 5.59 17.22
N ILE A 233 10.06 5.63 17.05
CA ILE A 233 10.97 6.27 17.99
C ILE A 233 11.58 7.46 17.28
N VAL A 234 11.06 8.64 17.58
CA VAL A 234 11.47 9.89 16.97
C VAL A 234 12.42 10.63 17.91
N PRO A 235 13.61 11.07 17.46
CA PRO A 235 14.45 11.96 18.25
C PRO A 235 13.68 13.23 18.64
N LEU A 236 13.87 13.71 19.87
CA LEU A 236 13.23 14.93 20.38
C LEU A 236 13.35 16.13 19.43
N GLN A 237 14.43 16.21 18.65
CA GLN A 237 14.67 17.29 17.69
C GLN A 237 13.75 17.24 16.47
N LEU A 238 13.22 16.08 16.13
CA LEU A 238 12.36 15.81 14.97
C LEU A 238 10.91 15.56 15.38
N GLY A 239 10.66 15.24 16.65
CA GLY A 239 9.34 14.95 17.18
C GLY A 239 8.43 16.18 17.26
N ALA A 240 7.12 15.92 17.29
CA ALA A 240 6.08 16.94 17.47
C ALA A 240 6.25 17.75 18.77
N GLU A 241 6.94 17.20 19.77
CA GLU A 241 7.18 17.79 21.09
C GLU A 241 8.03 19.07 21.05
N LYS A 242 8.77 19.32 19.96
CA LYS A 242 9.53 20.56 19.75
C LYS A 242 8.73 21.71 19.13
N LYS A 243 7.47 21.47 18.74
CA LYS A 243 6.58 22.45 18.10
C LYS A 243 5.51 23.02 19.05
N LEU A 244 5.64 22.79 20.36
CA LEU A 244 4.80 23.40 21.39
C LEU A 244 5.46 24.67 21.95
#